data_AF-A0A2M7BR79-F1
#
_entry.id   AF-A0A2M7BR79-F1
#
_cell.length_a   1.000
_cell.length_b   1.000
_cell.length_c   1.000
_cell.angle_alpha   90.00
_cell.angle_beta   90.00
_cell.angle_gamma   90.00
#
_symmetry.space_group_name_H-M   'P 1'
#
loop_
_entity.id
_entity.type
_entity.pdbx_description
1 polymer ?
#
loop_
_entity_poly.entity_id
_entity_poly.type
_entity_poly.pdbx_seq_one_letter_code
_entity_poly.pdbx_strand_id
1 'polypeptide(L)'
;MNFLKKYWQEILLGFITLSYIVYFSLFSILRYRTLYAHYFDLGIMHQTVYNTFMSLKTGDFTRFLELTNPHGFDQVKRMAIHNDIFLAFLAPLYFVYSGPETLLILQTVVIALGAIAVYGISKIVFNKTHNVRLISLFFSFAYLMYPPLQRMNQFDFHAVALATPLLLFMFYCYLNKRYVISFLCAGMVLLTKEQVGLTLAFFGFFVLFQNWLQIRRRVCNKRELLFAGILVMMGLGWFLISMMQIIPHFRHGVHFALGYFGDFGDSPLNVFLGLIKNPLLVFQYVFRKDTYDYLYNILGPIGFLSFLSPLHLLIAAPEFAINLLSKSGAMRNIYFHYTAVITPFVFISALYGFRFLRTYTWIFVTLLTVCTIYFSATTSPLPYSSGREVLPFTSPKADITDIYVWKEKLQDEQIKVMATGSLAPLFSSRRYLYNFSERYDLADYIVLSREEVYNGYESFKMIVPYEKLVNDVKYSNIYKNGSFEVYK
;
A
#
# COMPACT_ATOMS: atom_id res chain seq x y z
N MET A 1 -37.67 4.44 -18.54
CA MET A 1 -37.09 3.20 -19.12
C MET A 1 -35.83 3.43 -19.99
N ASN A 2 -35.73 4.53 -20.76
CA ASN A 2 -34.58 4.77 -21.67
C ASN A 2 -33.25 5.10 -20.97
N PHE A 3 -33.26 5.76 -19.80
CA PHE A 3 -32.04 6.08 -19.06
C PHE A 3 -31.33 4.82 -18.54
N LEU A 4 -32.08 3.94 -17.86
CA LEU A 4 -31.56 2.67 -17.34
C LEU A 4 -30.98 1.81 -18.47
N LYS A 5 -31.69 1.67 -19.60
CA LYS A 5 -31.16 0.93 -20.77
C LYS A 5 -29.90 1.57 -21.38
N LYS A 6 -29.74 2.89 -21.31
CA LYS A 6 -28.60 3.61 -21.91
C LYS A 6 -27.33 3.57 -21.06
N TYR A 7 -27.47 3.50 -19.73
CA TYR A 7 -26.36 3.63 -18.78
C TYR A 7 -26.23 2.42 -17.83
N TRP A 8 -26.84 1.27 -18.16
CA TRP A 8 -26.83 0.11 -17.26
C TRP A 8 -25.41 -0.38 -16.95
N GLN A 9 -24.45 -0.26 -17.86
CA GLN A 9 -23.06 -0.65 -17.60
C GLN A 9 -22.40 0.26 -16.57
N GLU A 10 -22.59 1.58 -16.70
CA GLU A 10 -22.09 2.55 -15.74
C GLU A 10 -22.78 2.41 -14.37
N ILE A 11 -24.08 2.13 -14.35
CA ILE A 11 -24.84 1.87 -13.12
C ILE A 11 -24.33 0.59 -12.44
N LEU A 12 -24.12 -0.48 -13.21
CA LEU A 12 -23.58 -1.74 -12.69
C LEU A 12 -22.15 -1.57 -12.18
N LEU A 13 -21.30 -0.82 -12.87
CA LEU A 13 -19.98 -0.44 -12.37
C LEU A 13 -20.10 0.28 -11.03
N GLY A 14 -20.96 1.30 -10.93
CA GLY A 14 -21.21 2.03 -9.69
C GLY A 14 -21.67 1.11 -8.56
N PHE A 15 -22.56 0.15 -8.83
CA PHE A 15 -23.02 -0.84 -7.86
C PHE A 15 -21.91 -1.79 -7.39
N ILE A 16 -21.07 -2.30 -8.29
CA ILE A 16 -19.97 -3.21 -7.94
C ILE A 16 -18.88 -2.45 -7.16
N THR A 17 -18.56 -1.21 -7.56
CA THR A 17 -17.64 -0.33 -6.84
C THR A 17 -18.16 -0.02 -5.43
N LEU A 18 -19.45 0.32 -5.29
CA LEU A 18 -20.05 0.58 -3.99
C LEU A 18 -20.05 -0.67 -3.10
N SER A 19 -20.39 -1.83 -3.65
CA SER A 19 -20.34 -3.12 -2.94
C SER A 19 -18.92 -3.42 -2.44
N TYR A 20 -17.89 -3.18 -3.26
CA TYR A 20 -16.49 -3.30 -2.85
C TYR A 20 -16.16 -2.36 -1.69
N ILE A 21 -16.58 -1.08 -1.79
CA ILE A 21 -16.32 -0.07 -0.75
C ILE A 21 -16.95 -0.49 0.57
N VAL A 22 -18.23 -0.86 0.55
CA VAL A 22 -18.96 -1.26 1.75
C VAL A 22 -18.31 -2.50 2.39
N TYR A 23 -18.06 -3.55 1.60
CA TYR A 23 -17.48 -4.78 2.11
C TYR A 23 -16.10 -4.53 2.73
N PHE A 24 -15.16 -3.94 1.99
CA PHE A 24 -13.79 -3.80 2.46
C PHE A 24 -13.66 -2.79 3.59
N SER A 25 -14.49 -1.73 3.62
CA SER A 25 -14.51 -0.78 4.74
C SER A 25 -14.98 -1.46 6.02
N LEU A 26 -16.09 -2.21 5.96
CA LEU A 26 -16.59 -2.97 7.11
C LEU A 26 -15.57 -4.03 7.55
N PHE A 27 -14.96 -4.71 6.60
CA PHE A 27 -13.99 -5.76 6.87
C PHE A 27 -12.69 -5.23 7.50
N SER A 28 -12.13 -4.14 6.97
CA SER A 28 -10.91 -3.54 7.54
C SER A 28 -11.18 -2.95 8.93
N ILE A 29 -12.35 -2.34 9.14
CA ILE A 29 -12.75 -1.86 10.47
C ILE A 29 -12.91 -3.04 11.42
N LEU A 30 -13.53 -4.14 10.97
CA LEU A 30 -13.68 -5.33 11.80
C LEU A 30 -12.32 -5.91 12.18
N ARG A 31 -11.38 -6.06 11.23
CA ARG A 31 -10.00 -6.48 11.51
C ARG A 31 -9.35 -5.63 12.59
N TYR A 32 -9.45 -4.31 12.48
CA TYR A 32 -8.95 -3.39 13.51
C TYR A 32 -9.64 -3.63 14.85
N ARG A 33 -10.97 -3.68 14.86
CA ARG A 33 -11.76 -3.78 16.10
C ARG A 33 -11.62 -5.11 16.81
N THR A 34 -11.30 -6.18 16.08
CA THR A 34 -11.08 -7.53 16.61
C THR A 34 -9.60 -7.86 16.78
N LEU A 35 -8.73 -6.84 16.78
CA LEU A 35 -7.30 -6.95 17.13
C LEU A 35 -6.46 -7.79 16.14
N TYR A 36 -6.83 -7.72 14.85
CA TYR A 36 -6.07 -8.30 13.73
C TYR A 36 -5.27 -7.27 12.93
N ALA A 37 -5.38 -5.98 13.27
CA ALA A 37 -4.47 -4.93 12.78
C ALA A 37 -3.18 -4.90 13.62
N HIS A 38 -2.10 -4.35 13.06
CA HIS A 38 -0.78 -4.40 13.71
C HIS A 38 -0.12 -3.01 13.88
N TYR A 39 0.77 -2.90 14.88
CA TYR A 39 1.50 -1.67 15.21
C TYR A 39 2.30 -1.12 14.03
N PHE A 40 3.17 -1.95 13.43
CA PHE A 40 4.10 -1.54 12.36
C PHE A 40 3.39 -1.13 11.06
N ASP A 41 2.10 -1.39 10.96
CA ASP A 41 1.29 -1.07 9.79
C ASP A 41 0.28 0.03 10.16
N LEU A 42 -0.88 -0.32 10.73
CA LEU A 42 -1.90 0.67 11.07
C LEU A 42 -1.49 1.64 12.18
N GLY A 43 -0.82 1.15 13.22
CA GLY A 43 -0.49 1.95 14.41
C GLY A 43 0.41 3.14 14.11
N ILE A 44 1.53 2.92 13.42
CA ILE A 44 2.48 4.00 13.08
C ILE A 44 1.90 5.01 12.09
N MET A 45 1.06 4.55 11.14
CA MET A 45 0.42 5.42 10.17
C MET A 45 -0.61 6.31 10.86
N HIS A 46 -1.45 5.71 11.70
CA HIS A 46 -2.44 6.43 12.47
C HIS A 46 -1.79 7.44 13.42
N GLN A 47 -0.76 7.05 14.18
CA GLN A 47 -0.05 7.95 15.09
C GLN A 47 0.52 9.17 14.35
N THR A 48 1.14 8.95 13.18
CA THR A 48 1.69 10.02 12.35
C THR A 48 0.63 11.03 11.92
N VAL A 49 -0.53 10.54 11.44
CA VAL A 49 -1.64 11.40 11.00
C VAL A 49 -2.29 12.08 12.21
N TYR A 50 -2.46 11.39 13.32
CA TYR A 50 -3.02 11.93 14.57
C TYR A 50 -2.16 13.08 15.12
N ASN A 51 -0.84 12.91 15.19
CA ASN A 51 0.07 13.96 15.64
C ASN A 51 0.10 15.16 14.69
N THR A 52 -0.01 14.93 13.38
CA THR A 52 -0.17 16.02 12.40
C THR A 52 -1.50 16.74 12.59
N PHE A 53 -2.58 16.00 12.83
CA PHE A 53 -3.89 16.58 13.12
C PHE A 53 -3.83 17.45 14.39
N MET A 54 -3.24 16.94 15.46
CA MET A 54 -3.07 17.69 16.69
C MET A 54 -2.18 18.92 16.50
N SER A 55 -1.12 18.82 15.69
CA SER A 55 -0.30 19.97 15.28
C SER A 55 -1.16 21.07 14.64
N LEU A 56 -2.04 20.72 13.70
CA LEU A 56 -2.95 21.68 13.05
C LEU A 56 -3.99 22.25 14.04
N LYS A 57 -4.48 21.42 14.97
CA LYS A 57 -5.49 21.80 15.95
C LYS A 57 -4.95 22.71 17.05
N THR A 58 -3.73 22.48 17.54
CA THR A 58 -3.15 23.20 18.69
C THR A 58 -2.15 24.27 18.29
N GLY A 59 -1.65 24.25 17.05
CA GLY A 59 -0.54 25.11 16.60
C GLY A 59 0.85 24.60 17.00
N ASP A 60 0.95 23.44 17.68
CA ASP A 60 2.24 22.82 18.00
C ASP A 60 2.82 22.09 16.77
N PHE A 61 3.57 22.81 15.94
CA PHE A 61 4.24 22.26 14.75
C PHE A 61 5.38 21.27 15.05
N THR A 62 5.78 21.10 16.31
CA THR A 62 6.74 20.04 16.67
C THR A 62 6.16 18.65 16.44
N ARG A 63 4.83 18.50 16.46
CA ARG A 63 4.11 17.23 16.21
C ARG A 63 3.89 16.90 14.74
N PHE A 64 4.17 17.83 13.83
CA PHE A 64 3.90 17.63 12.40
C PHE A 64 4.68 16.43 11.85
N LEU A 65 3.97 15.42 11.31
CA LEU A 65 4.53 14.13 10.86
C LEU A 65 5.38 13.41 11.92
N GLU A 66 5.11 13.61 13.21
CA GLU A 66 5.84 12.96 14.31
C GLU A 66 5.21 11.61 14.68
N LEU A 67 6.06 10.65 15.01
CA LEU A 67 5.67 9.37 15.59
C LEU A 67 6.76 8.85 16.53
N THR A 68 6.41 7.85 17.34
CA THR A 68 7.40 7.12 18.12
C THR A 68 8.16 6.17 17.19
N ASN A 69 9.49 6.20 17.23
CA ASN A 69 10.31 5.36 16.34
C ASN A 69 9.99 3.87 16.55
N PRO A 70 9.51 3.13 15.53
CA PRO A 70 9.14 1.72 15.70
C PRO A 70 10.35 0.81 15.95
N HIS A 71 11.57 1.30 15.75
CA HIS A 71 12.81 0.56 16.03
C HIS A 71 13.62 1.18 17.18
N GLY A 72 13.02 2.09 17.94
CA GLY A 72 13.66 2.76 19.06
C GLY A 72 12.62 3.34 20.00
N PHE A 73 12.98 4.41 20.70
CA PHE A 73 12.12 5.02 21.71
C PHE A 73 11.94 6.54 21.51
N ASP A 74 12.74 7.13 20.63
CA ASP A 74 12.69 8.57 20.38
C ASP A 74 11.47 8.94 19.53
N GLN A 75 11.00 10.17 19.71
CA GLN A 75 10.09 10.78 18.74
C GLN A 75 10.89 11.15 17.50
N VAL A 76 10.42 10.70 16.35
CA VAL A 76 11.06 10.96 15.06
C VAL A 76 10.04 11.52 14.10
N LYS A 77 10.52 12.16 13.04
CA LYS A 77 9.67 12.47 11.88
C LYS A 77 9.47 11.23 11.04
N ARG A 78 8.30 11.12 10.41
CA ARG A 78 7.96 9.99 9.54
C ARG A 78 9.03 9.69 8.49
N MET A 79 9.64 10.75 7.95
CA MET A 79 10.74 10.73 6.99
C MET A 79 12.01 10.03 7.51
N ALA A 80 12.18 9.81 8.82
CA ALA A 80 13.25 8.96 9.34
C ALA A 80 13.06 7.48 8.95
N ILE A 81 11.83 7.07 8.64
CA ILE A 81 11.46 5.70 8.27
C ILE A 81 11.14 5.64 6.78
N HIS A 82 10.13 6.38 6.33
CA HIS A 82 9.67 6.45 4.94
C HIS A 82 9.33 7.89 4.58
N ASN A 83 9.56 8.26 3.32
CA ASN A 83 9.14 9.56 2.80
C ASN A 83 7.72 9.49 2.20
N ASP A 84 6.73 9.26 3.06
CA ASP A 84 5.30 9.23 2.72
C ASP A 84 4.56 10.46 3.29
N ILE A 85 5.06 11.65 2.96
CA ILE A 85 4.52 12.97 3.35
C ILE A 85 3.02 13.12 3.01
N PHE A 86 2.49 12.30 2.10
CA PHE A 86 1.06 12.23 1.81
C PHE A 86 0.20 12.06 3.08
N LEU A 87 0.72 11.42 4.14
CA LEU A 87 0.04 11.30 5.43
C LEU A 87 -0.36 12.66 6.03
N ALA A 88 0.42 13.72 5.81
CA ALA A 88 0.08 15.06 6.30
C ALA A 88 -1.20 15.61 5.66
N PHE A 89 -1.46 15.27 4.39
CA PHE A 89 -2.66 15.69 3.68
C PHE A 89 -3.92 14.94 4.14
N LEU A 90 -3.76 13.87 4.91
CA LEU A 90 -4.86 13.12 5.50
C LEU A 90 -5.29 13.66 6.86
N ALA A 91 -4.41 14.39 7.54
CA ALA A 91 -4.67 14.96 8.86
C ALA A 91 -5.93 15.86 8.93
N PRO A 92 -6.27 16.68 7.91
CA PRO A 92 -7.52 17.44 7.91
C PRO A 92 -8.79 16.58 8.01
N LEU A 93 -8.76 15.32 7.59
CA LEU A 93 -9.92 14.42 7.71
C LEU A 93 -10.21 14.05 9.17
N TYR A 94 -9.23 14.19 10.06
CA TYR A 94 -9.37 13.86 11.49
C TYR A 94 -10.17 14.90 12.26
N PHE A 95 -10.45 16.07 11.67
CA PHE A 95 -11.45 17.00 12.22
C PHE A 95 -12.88 16.42 12.20
N VAL A 96 -13.15 15.45 11.32
CA VAL A 96 -14.43 14.72 11.28
C VAL A 96 -14.40 13.53 12.26
N TYR A 97 -13.38 12.68 12.13
CA TYR A 97 -13.16 11.55 13.03
C TYR A 97 -11.67 11.18 13.07
N SER A 98 -11.06 11.28 14.25
CA SER A 98 -9.61 11.14 14.45
C SER A 98 -9.16 9.72 14.82
N GLY A 99 -9.92 8.69 14.42
CA GLY A 99 -9.59 7.29 14.66
C GLY A 99 -9.01 6.58 13.42
N PRO A 100 -8.39 5.39 13.60
CA PRO A 100 -7.80 4.61 12.51
C PRO A 100 -8.77 4.25 11.39
N GLU A 101 -10.07 4.13 11.70
CA GLU A 101 -11.10 3.82 10.72
C GLU A 101 -11.17 4.82 9.56
N THR A 102 -10.86 6.11 9.80
CA THR A 102 -10.82 7.14 8.74
C THR A 102 -9.84 6.75 7.64
N LEU A 103 -8.65 6.27 8.01
CA LEU A 103 -7.63 5.87 7.05
C LEU A 103 -8.04 4.61 6.28
N LEU A 104 -8.59 3.62 6.99
CA LEU A 104 -9.04 2.35 6.39
C LEU A 104 -10.15 2.56 5.36
N ILE A 105 -11.16 3.38 5.69
CA ILE A 105 -12.25 3.74 4.78
C ILE A 105 -11.69 4.52 3.58
N LEU A 106 -10.83 5.51 3.83
CA LEU A 106 -10.25 6.33 2.76
C LEU A 106 -9.48 5.47 1.75
N GLN A 107 -8.60 4.59 2.22
CA GLN A 107 -7.84 3.69 1.36
C GLN A 107 -8.78 2.82 0.51
N THR A 108 -9.81 2.24 1.13
CA THR A 108 -10.80 1.42 0.42
C THR A 108 -11.53 2.22 -0.68
N VAL A 109 -12.00 3.42 -0.36
CA VAL A 109 -12.69 4.30 -1.33
C VAL A 109 -11.76 4.65 -2.49
N VAL A 110 -10.56 5.13 -2.20
CA VAL A 110 -9.61 5.58 -3.22
C VAL A 110 -9.18 4.42 -4.12
N ILE A 111 -8.87 3.24 -3.56
CA ILE A 111 -8.57 2.03 -4.32
C ILE A 111 -9.72 1.67 -5.26
N ALA A 112 -10.95 1.66 -4.77
CA ALA A 112 -12.12 1.29 -5.55
C ALA A 112 -12.39 2.25 -6.72
N LEU A 113 -12.10 3.55 -6.54
CA LEU A 113 -12.19 4.57 -7.60
C LEU A 113 -11.24 4.28 -8.77
N GLY A 114 -10.17 3.50 -8.57
CA GLY A 114 -9.31 3.00 -9.64
C GLY A 114 -10.07 2.23 -10.73
N ALA A 115 -11.20 1.59 -10.40
CA ALA A 115 -12.06 0.92 -11.37
C ALA A 115 -12.63 1.90 -12.41
N ILE A 116 -12.92 3.15 -12.00
CA ILE A 116 -13.40 4.20 -12.90
C ILE A 116 -12.30 4.60 -13.88
N ALA A 117 -11.05 4.72 -13.40
CA ALA A 117 -9.91 4.99 -14.25
C ALA A 117 -9.67 3.85 -15.25
N VAL A 118 -9.75 2.59 -14.81
CA VAL A 118 -9.66 1.41 -15.70
C VAL A 118 -10.76 1.44 -16.77
N TYR A 119 -12.01 1.72 -16.39
CA TYR A 119 -13.14 1.88 -17.32
C TYR A 119 -12.85 2.99 -18.35
N GLY A 120 -12.37 4.14 -17.88
CA GLY A 120 -12.01 5.29 -18.70
C GLY A 120 -10.89 5.00 -19.70
N ILE A 121 -9.79 4.38 -19.24
CA ILE A 121 -8.65 3.99 -20.08
C ILE A 121 -9.12 2.99 -21.13
N SER A 122 -9.88 1.97 -20.72
CA SER A 122 -10.42 0.94 -21.61
C SER A 122 -11.26 1.55 -22.74
N LYS A 123 -12.14 2.51 -22.44
CA LYS A 123 -12.92 3.21 -23.48
C LYS A 123 -12.06 3.94 -24.50
N ILE A 124 -10.93 4.50 -24.09
CA ILE A 124 -9.99 5.19 -25.00
C ILE A 124 -9.23 4.17 -25.85
N VAL A 125 -8.71 3.11 -25.23
CA VAL A 125 -7.92 2.06 -25.90
C VAL A 125 -8.75 1.30 -26.94
N PHE A 126 -10.04 1.07 -26.67
CA PHE A 126 -10.96 0.31 -27.53
C PHE A 126 -12.02 1.18 -28.21
N ASN A 127 -11.76 2.46 -28.44
CA ASN A 127 -12.74 3.40 -29.02
C ASN A 127 -13.32 2.97 -30.38
N LYS A 128 -12.63 2.11 -31.13
CA LYS A 128 -13.06 1.55 -32.43
C LYS A 128 -13.65 0.13 -32.33
N THR A 129 -13.72 -0.45 -31.13
CA THR A 129 -14.21 -1.81 -30.91
C THR A 129 -15.71 -1.77 -30.59
N HIS A 130 -16.47 -2.70 -31.18
CA HIS A 130 -17.88 -2.88 -30.81
C HIS A 130 -18.01 -3.32 -29.34
N ASN A 131 -19.11 -2.94 -28.67
CA ASN A 131 -19.34 -3.26 -27.25
C ASN A 131 -18.26 -2.75 -26.27
N VAL A 132 -17.57 -1.65 -26.60
CA VAL A 132 -16.52 -1.04 -25.77
C VAL A 132 -16.91 -0.88 -24.30
N ARG A 133 -18.13 -0.40 -23.99
CA ARG A 133 -18.59 -0.21 -22.60
C ARG A 133 -18.62 -1.52 -21.81
N LEU A 134 -19.02 -2.60 -22.46
CA LEU A 134 -19.09 -3.91 -21.83
C LEU A 134 -17.69 -4.47 -21.61
N ILE A 135 -16.77 -4.34 -22.57
CA ILE A 135 -15.35 -4.68 -22.39
C ILE A 135 -14.75 -3.86 -21.23
N SER A 136 -15.01 -2.56 -21.18
CA SER A 136 -14.56 -1.69 -20.10
C SER A 136 -15.11 -2.10 -18.74
N LEU A 137 -16.37 -2.54 -18.68
CA LEU A 137 -16.96 -3.09 -17.47
C LEU A 137 -16.24 -4.36 -17.01
N PHE A 138 -15.92 -5.30 -17.92
CA PHE A 138 -15.18 -6.52 -17.58
C PHE A 138 -13.79 -6.24 -17.00
N PHE A 139 -13.03 -5.31 -17.58
CA PHE A 139 -11.72 -4.92 -17.01
C PHE A 139 -11.84 -4.24 -15.65
N SER A 140 -12.89 -3.44 -15.45
CA SER A 140 -13.13 -2.76 -14.16
C SER A 140 -13.58 -3.76 -13.09
N PHE A 141 -14.39 -4.74 -13.47
CA PHE A 141 -14.74 -5.88 -12.62
C PHE A 141 -13.49 -6.70 -12.28
N ALA A 142 -12.64 -7.02 -13.27
CA ALA A 142 -11.39 -7.74 -13.05
C ALA A 142 -10.46 -6.99 -12.08
N TYR A 143 -10.42 -5.66 -12.15
CA TYR A 143 -9.69 -4.82 -11.20
C TYR A 143 -10.22 -4.96 -9.77
N LEU A 144 -11.53 -4.84 -9.56
CA LEU A 144 -12.12 -4.98 -8.22
C LEU A 144 -12.02 -6.41 -7.68
N MET A 145 -12.02 -7.41 -8.57
CA MET A 145 -11.87 -8.83 -8.23
C MET A 145 -10.41 -9.30 -8.14
N TYR A 146 -9.44 -8.41 -8.37
CA TYR A 146 -8.02 -8.72 -8.42
C TYR A 146 -7.46 -9.03 -7.02
N PRO A 147 -7.03 -10.27 -6.73
CA PRO A 147 -6.62 -10.65 -5.38
C PRO A 147 -5.50 -9.81 -4.78
N PRO A 148 -4.42 -9.44 -5.51
CA PRO A 148 -3.39 -8.56 -4.95
C PRO A 148 -3.93 -7.17 -4.52
N LEU A 149 -4.89 -6.59 -5.26
CA LEU A 149 -5.54 -5.33 -4.86
C LEU A 149 -6.35 -5.51 -3.57
N GLN A 150 -7.11 -6.59 -3.50
CA GLN A 150 -7.96 -6.91 -2.35
C GLN A 150 -7.13 -7.20 -1.09
N ARG A 151 -6.02 -7.92 -1.24
CA ARG A 151 -5.08 -8.22 -0.14
C ARG A 151 -4.40 -6.96 0.37
N MET A 152 -3.88 -6.11 -0.52
CA MET A 152 -3.36 -4.80 -0.17
C MET A 152 -4.40 -3.97 0.60
N ASN A 153 -5.66 -3.98 0.16
CA ASN A 153 -6.72 -3.22 0.84
C ASN A 153 -7.08 -3.82 2.22
N GLN A 154 -7.04 -5.16 2.34
CA GLN A 154 -7.28 -5.86 3.61
C GLN A 154 -6.19 -5.62 4.64
N PHE A 155 -4.92 -5.60 4.23
CA PHE A 155 -3.78 -5.77 5.12
C PHE A 155 -3.82 -4.79 6.30
N ASP A 156 -3.54 -3.52 6.01
CA ASP A 156 -3.71 -2.35 6.86
C ASP A 156 -3.44 -1.09 6.00
N PHE A 157 -3.69 0.10 6.55
CA PHE A 157 -3.51 1.34 5.79
C PHE A 157 -2.04 1.59 5.41
N HIS A 158 -1.80 1.92 4.13
CA HIS A 158 -0.50 2.33 3.61
C HIS A 158 -0.66 3.45 2.58
N ALA A 159 0.05 4.57 2.76
CA ALA A 159 -0.01 5.69 1.81
C ALA A 159 0.28 5.27 0.35
N VAL A 160 1.23 4.34 0.15
CA VAL A 160 1.59 3.82 -1.19
C VAL A 160 0.45 3.07 -1.87
N ALA A 161 -0.53 2.52 -1.14
CA ALA A 161 -1.71 1.88 -1.75
C ALA A 161 -2.54 2.87 -2.58
N LEU A 162 -2.52 4.16 -2.20
CA LEU A 162 -3.19 5.23 -2.93
C LEU A 162 -2.51 5.52 -4.29
N ALA A 163 -1.25 5.10 -4.47
CA ALA A 163 -0.54 5.25 -5.74
C ALA A 163 -1.21 4.46 -6.87
N THR A 164 -1.83 3.31 -6.60
CA THR A 164 -2.52 2.49 -7.62
C THR A 164 -3.56 3.30 -8.42
N PRO A 165 -4.61 3.86 -7.79
CA PRO A 165 -5.61 4.66 -8.51
C PRO A 165 -5.03 5.97 -9.03
N LEU A 166 -4.11 6.63 -8.31
CA LEU A 166 -3.50 7.87 -8.76
C LEU A 166 -2.70 7.68 -10.07
N LEU A 167 -1.95 6.58 -10.19
CA LEU A 167 -1.22 6.23 -11.42
C LEU A 167 -2.17 5.86 -12.57
N LEU A 168 -3.30 5.19 -12.29
CA LEU A 168 -4.34 4.94 -13.30
C LEU A 168 -4.98 6.25 -13.78
N PHE A 169 -5.35 7.16 -12.88
CA PHE A 169 -5.91 8.46 -13.25
C PHE A 169 -4.88 9.35 -13.96
N MET A 170 -3.61 9.28 -13.57
CA MET A 170 -2.50 9.92 -14.27
C MET A 170 -2.43 9.45 -15.72
N PHE A 171 -2.41 8.11 -15.94
CA PHE A 171 -2.38 7.54 -17.28
C PHE A 171 -3.64 7.92 -18.08
N TYR A 172 -4.82 7.87 -17.47
CA TYR A 172 -6.08 8.31 -18.07
C TYR A 172 -6.03 9.79 -18.52
N CYS A 173 -5.54 10.69 -17.67
CA CYS A 173 -5.43 12.12 -18.00
C CYS A 173 -4.40 12.36 -19.10
N TYR A 174 -3.27 11.65 -19.08
CA TYR A 174 -2.27 11.66 -20.14
C TYR A 174 -2.87 11.26 -21.50
N LEU A 175 -3.66 10.17 -21.55
CA LEU A 175 -4.34 9.75 -22.78
C LEU A 175 -5.28 10.82 -23.34
N ASN A 176 -5.97 11.55 -22.46
CA ASN A 176 -6.86 12.66 -22.83
C ASN A 176 -6.12 14.00 -23.04
N LYS A 177 -4.79 14.02 -23.03
CA LYS A 177 -3.96 15.24 -23.18
C LYS A 177 -4.21 16.30 -22.09
N ARG A 178 -4.75 15.89 -20.94
CA ARG A 178 -4.97 16.74 -19.75
C ARG A 178 -3.71 16.74 -18.86
N TYR A 179 -2.62 17.28 -19.39
CA TYR A 179 -1.30 17.19 -18.74
C TYR A 179 -1.25 17.82 -17.35
N VAL A 180 -1.97 18.93 -17.11
CA VAL A 180 -2.01 19.58 -15.79
C VAL A 180 -2.55 18.64 -14.72
N ILE A 181 -3.70 18.00 -14.97
CA ILE A 181 -4.28 17.05 -14.02
C ILE A 181 -3.38 15.81 -13.89
N SER A 182 -2.78 15.36 -14.99
CA SER A 182 -1.79 14.29 -14.94
C SER A 182 -0.59 14.64 -14.05
N PHE A 183 -0.10 15.88 -14.06
CA PHE A 183 0.96 16.33 -13.16
C PHE A 183 0.51 16.44 -11.71
N LEU A 184 -0.74 16.84 -11.46
CA LEU A 184 -1.30 16.82 -10.10
C LEU A 184 -1.34 15.39 -9.54
N CYS A 185 -1.80 14.42 -10.34
CA CYS A 185 -1.74 13.00 -9.97
C CYS A 185 -0.29 12.55 -9.74
N ALA A 186 0.64 12.93 -10.63
CA ALA A 186 2.05 12.59 -10.48
C ALA A 186 2.66 13.13 -9.18
N GLY A 187 2.38 14.40 -8.84
CA GLY A 187 2.81 15.02 -7.59
C GLY A 187 2.26 14.28 -6.38
N MET A 188 0.97 13.94 -6.37
CA MET A 188 0.35 13.14 -5.31
C MET A 188 0.99 11.75 -5.19
N VAL A 189 1.30 11.08 -6.31
CA VAL A 189 1.99 9.78 -6.31
C VAL A 189 3.34 9.89 -5.63
N LEU A 190 4.16 10.89 -5.96
CA LEU A 190 5.48 11.07 -5.36
C LEU A 190 5.41 11.14 -3.83
N LEU A 191 4.44 11.86 -3.30
CA LEU A 191 4.26 12.01 -1.86
C LEU A 191 3.89 10.71 -1.13
N THR A 192 3.49 9.65 -1.84
CA THR A 192 3.05 8.39 -1.21
C THR A 192 4.20 7.52 -0.72
N LYS A 193 5.41 7.63 -1.31
CA LYS A 193 6.62 6.93 -0.87
C LYS A 193 7.86 7.36 -1.66
N GLU A 194 9.05 7.12 -1.12
CA GLU A 194 10.33 7.47 -1.77
C GLU A 194 10.58 6.76 -3.12
N GLN A 195 10.31 5.45 -3.23
CA GLN A 195 10.70 4.67 -4.40
C GLN A 195 9.79 4.84 -5.62
N VAL A 196 8.56 5.32 -5.43
CA VAL A 196 7.57 5.50 -6.51
C VAL A 196 8.05 6.49 -7.59
N GLY A 197 9.01 7.37 -7.23
CA GLY A 197 9.66 8.28 -8.17
C GLY A 197 10.36 7.56 -9.33
N LEU A 198 10.90 6.36 -9.10
CA LEU A 198 11.51 5.56 -10.16
C LEU A 198 10.49 5.09 -11.20
N THR A 199 9.32 4.62 -10.76
CA THR A 199 8.22 4.24 -11.65
C THR A 199 7.70 5.44 -12.43
N LEU A 200 7.60 6.62 -11.80
CA LEU A 200 7.21 7.85 -12.50
C LEU A 200 8.24 8.24 -13.57
N ALA A 201 9.53 8.11 -13.29
CA ALA A 201 10.58 8.34 -14.27
C ALA A 201 10.49 7.36 -15.44
N PHE A 202 10.24 6.07 -15.16
CA PHE A 202 10.03 5.05 -16.18
C PHE A 202 8.79 5.30 -17.05
N PHE A 203 7.74 5.90 -16.49
CA PHE A 203 6.62 6.40 -17.28
C PHE A 203 7.08 7.48 -18.26
N GLY A 204 7.86 8.46 -17.78
CA GLY A 204 8.43 9.50 -18.63
C GLY A 204 9.30 8.91 -19.75
N PHE A 205 10.21 7.98 -19.42
CA PHE A 205 11.02 7.27 -20.43
C PHE A 205 10.17 6.51 -21.45
N PHE A 206 9.09 5.86 -21.00
CA PHE A 206 8.14 5.20 -21.89
C PHE A 206 7.51 6.19 -22.88
N VAL A 207 7.07 7.37 -22.44
CA VAL A 207 6.49 8.40 -23.33
C VAL A 207 7.54 8.97 -24.30
N LEU A 208 8.77 9.20 -23.84
CA LEU A 208 9.89 9.61 -24.69
C LEU A 208 10.18 8.56 -25.77
N PHE A 209 10.22 7.28 -25.39
CA PHE A 209 10.43 6.17 -26.30
C PHE A 209 9.31 6.05 -27.35
N GLN A 210 8.04 6.19 -26.92
CA GLN A 210 6.91 6.22 -27.84
C GLN A 210 6.99 7.40 -28.83
N ASN A 211 7.38 8.59 -28.36
CA ASN A 211 7.57 9.75 -29.23
C ASN A 211 8.74 9.54 -30.21
N TRP A 212 9.86 8.95 -29.77
CA TRP A 212 10.99 8.63 -30.65
C TRP A 212 10.60 7.69 -31.78
N LEU A 213 9.78 6.67 -31.51
CA LEU A 213 9.22 5.78 -32.55
C LEU A 213 8.29 6.53 -33.53
N GLN A 214 7.58 7.57 -33.07
CA GLN A 214 6.72 8.41 -33.92
C GLN A 214 7.50 9.45 -34.73
N ILE A 215 8.60 9.98 -34.20
CA ILE A 215 9.51 10.88 -34.93
C ILE A 215 10.09 10.17 -36.15
N ARG A 216 10.44 8.88 -36.03
CA ARG A 216 10.83 8.04 -37.19
C ARG A 216 9.72 7.96 -38.25
N ARG A 217 8.46 8.21 -37.87
CA ARG A 217 7.28 8.30 -38.75
C ARG A 217 6.86 9.74 -39.08
N ARG A 218 7.73 10.73 -38.84
CA ARG A 218 7.53 12.18 -39.07
C ARG A 218 6.39 12.83 -38.27
N VAL A 219 6.00 12.24 -37.14
CA VAL A 219 5.03 12.83 -36.21
C VAL A 219 5.74 13.10 -34.89
N CYS A 220 5.91 14.37 -34.52
CA CYS A 220 6.56 14.77 -33.27
C CYS A 220 5.59 15.61 -32.43
N ASN A 221 5.29 15.17 -31.21
CA ASN A 221 4.48 15.94 -30.28
C ASN A 221 5.36 16.60 -29.20
N LYS A 222 5.81 17.83 -29.47
CA LYS A 222 6.67 18.59 -28.54
C LYS A 222 6.10 18.70 -27.11
N ARG A 223 4.76 18.75 -26.98
CA ARG A 223 4.10 18.81 -25.67
C ARG A 223 4.27 17.51 -24.89
N GLU A 224 4.23 16.35 -25.55
CA GLU A 224 4.47 15.05 -24.91
C GLU A 224 5.93 14.88 -24.52
N LEU A 225 6.87 15.35 -25.35
CA LEU A 225 8.30 15.35 -25.00
C LEU A 225 8.57 16.19 -23.75
N LEU A 226 8.02 17.41 -23.69
CA LEU A 226 8.15 18.26 -22.50
C LEU A 226 7.51 17.60 -21.28
N PHE A 227 6.28 17.08 -21.43
CA PHE A 227 5.59 16.36 -20.36
C PHE A 227 6.44 15.21 -19.79
N ALA A 228 6.97 14.39 -20.68
CA ALA A 228 7.76 13.23 -20.33
C ALA A 228 9.10 13.61 -19.67
N GLY A 229 9.79 14.63 -20.19
CA GLY A 229 11.02 15.15 -19.59
C GLY A 229 10.79 15.67 -18.18
N ILE A 230 9.69 16.38 -17.94
CA ILE A 230 9.31 16.84 -16.59
C ILE A 230 9.04 15.65 -15.66
N LEU A 231 8.32 14.61 -16.11
CA LEU A 231 8.09 13.41 -15.29
C LEU A 231 9.39 12.68 -14.92
N VAL A 232 10.34 12.57 -15.86
CA VAL A 232 11.67 11.99 -15.57
C VAL A 232 12.38 12.80 -14.50
N MET A 233 12.44 14.13 -14.66
CA MET A 233 13.10 15.01 -13.68
C MET A 233 12.43 14.96 -12.31
N MET A 234 11.10 15.02 -12.25
CA MET A 234 10.34 14.92 -11.00
C MET A 234 10.57 13.57 -10.31
N GLY A 235 10.48 12.47 -11.07
CA GLY A 235 10.62 11.12 -10.55
C GLY A 235 12.02 10.80 -10.02
N LEU A 236 13.05 11.07 -10.82
CA LEU A 236 14.45 10.87 -10.41
C LEU A 236 14.85 11.84 -9.30
N GLY A 237 14.44 13.11 -9.40
CA GLY A 237 14.69 14.12 -8.38
C GLY A 237 14.10 13.72 -7.03
N TRP A 238 12.83 13.30 -7.01
CA TRP A 238 12.19 12.82 -5.78
C TRP A 238 12.92 11.63 -5.16
N PHE A 239 13.23 10.60 -5.95
CA PHE A 239 13.93 9.42 -5.46
C PHE A 239 15.31 9.77 -4.88
N LEU A 240 16.12 10.52 -5.62
CA LEU A 240 17.47 10.90 -5.20
C LEU A 240 17.46 11.80 -3.97
N ILE A 241 16.61 12.83 -3.95
CA ILE A 241 16.46 13.72 -2.79
C ILE A 241 15.97 12.95 -1.57
N SER A 242 15.00 12.03 -1.75
CA SER A 242 14.50 11.20 -0.66
C SER A 242 15.59 10.33 -0.05
N MET A 243 16.33 9.59 -0.89
CA MET A 243 17.32 8.61 -0.46
C MET A 243 18.62 9.23 0.03
N MET A 244 19.04 10.37 -0.54
CA MET A 244 20.34 10.98 -0.24
C MET A 244 20.26 12.16 0.73
N GLN A 245 19.10 12.81 0.87
CA GLN A 245 18.96 14.00 1.71
C GLN A 245 17.89 13.84 2.78
N ILE A 246 16.61 13.66 2.39
CA ILE A 246 15.48 13.68 3.34
C ILE A 246 15.64 12.58 4.38
N ILE A 247 15.73 11.32 3.96
CA ILE A 247 15.76 10.19 4.89
C ILE A 247 17.04 10.20 5.74
N PRO A 248 18.24 10.38 5.17
CA PRO A 248 19.47 10.49 5.98
C PRO A 248 19.45 11.63 6.98
N HIS A 249 18.86 12.78 6.64
CA HIS A 249 18.74 13.92 7.54
C HIS A 249 17.89 13.60 8.76
N PHE A 250 16.71 13.01 8.58
CA PHE A 250 15.79 12.70 9.68
C PHE A 250 16.15 11.41 10.44
N ARG A 251 16.83 10.47 9.79
CA ARG A 251 17.21 9.18 10.38
C ARG A 251 18.55 9.23 11.12
N HIS A 252 19.40 10.19 10.79
CA HIS A 252 20.82 10.19 11.19
C HIS A 252 21.58 8.92 10.74
N GLY A 253 21.20 8.38 9.57
CA GLY A 253 21.77 7.15 9.04
C GLY A 253 21.18 6.78 7.69
N VAL A 254 21.71 5.72 7.08
CA VAL A 254 21.22 5.22 5.79
C VAL A 254 19.84 4.60 5.91
N HIS A 255 19.11 4.59 4.80
CA HIS A 255 17.79 3.98 4.70
C HIS A 255 17.81 2.50 5.13
N PHE A 256 16.92 2.08 6.03
CA PHE A 256 16.90 0.71 6.58
C PHE A 256 16.73 -0.36 5.49
N ALA A 257 15.93 -0.08 4.47
CA ALA A 257 15.70 -0.98 3.33
C ALA A 257 16.99 -1.37 2.57
N LEU A 258 18.11 -0.67 2.76
CA LEU A 258 19.40 -1.08 2.22
C LEU A 258 19.83 -2.47 2.71
N GLY A 259 19.46 -2.83 3.95
CA GLY A 259 19.68 -4.17 4.51
C GLY A 259 19.02 -5.29 3.69
N TYR A 260 17.91 -4.99 2.99
CA TYR A 260 17.27 -5.96 2.09
C TYR A 260 18.07 -6.26 0.84
N PHE A 261 19.05 -5.41 0.48
CA PHE A 261 19.89 -5.55 -0.71
C PHE A 261 21.37 -5.80 -0.37
N GLY A 262 21.67 -6.16 0.88
CA GLY A 262 23.04 -6.27 1.38
C GLY A 262 23.94 -7.28 0.66
N ASP A 263 23.40 -8.22 -0.15
CA ASP A 263 24.23 -9.10 -0.99
C ASP A 263 24.82 -8.38 -2.21
N PHE A 264 24.23 -7.24 -2.61
CA PHE A 264 24.68 -6.45 -3.74
C PHE A 264 25.52 -5.26 -3.32
N GLY A 265 25.39 -4.78 -2.08
CA GLY A 265 26.22 -3.70 -1.56
C GLY A 265 25.66 -3.06 -0.29
N ASP A 266 26.46 -2.16 0.27
CA ASP A 266 26.24 -1.44 1.53
C ASP A 266 25.90 0.05 1.34
N SER A 267 25.70 0.48 0.09
CA SER A 267 25.25 1.82 -0.29
C SER A 267 24.39 1.74 -1.56
N PRO A 268 23.53 2.74 -1.85
CA PRO A 268 22.71 2.73 -3.06
C PRO A 268 23.53 2.56 -4.36
N LEU A 269 24.69 3.21 -4.45
CA LEU A 269 25.59 3.08 -5.59
C LEU A 269 26.23 1.68 -5.65
N ASN A 270 26.69 1.16 -4.51
CA ASN A 270 27.28 -0.17 -4.46
C ASN A 270 26.27 -1.27 -4.79
N VAL A 271 25.02 -1.15 -4.34
CA VAL A 271 23.93 -2.05 -4.74
C VAL A 271 23.75 -2.04 -6.25
N PHE A 272 23.67 -0.85 -6.88
CA PHE A 272 23.56 -0.74 -8.33
C PHE A 272 24.75 -1.41 -9.06
N LEU A 273 25.98 -1.13 -8.62
CA LEU A 273 27.18 -1.74 -9.20
C LEU A 273 27.23 -3.26 -8.96
N GLY A 274 26.77 -3.72 -7.80
CA GLY A 274 26.71 -5.12 -7.43
C GLY A 274 25.72 -5.92 -8.25
N LEU A 275 24.58 -5.32 -8.62
CA LEU A 275 23.63 -5.92 -9.57
C LEU A 275 24.28 -6.19 -10.94
N ILE A 276 25.13 -5.28 -11.40
CA ILE A 276 25.85 -5.42 -12.68
C ILE A 276 26.98 -6.46 -12.56
N LYS A 277 27.73 -6.42 -11.46
CA LYS A 277 28.90 -7.29 -11.23
C LYS A 277 28.52 -8.74 -10.91
N ASN A 278 27.31 -9.00 -10.41
CA ASN A 278 26.87 -10.33 -9.96
C ASN A 278 25.61 -10.82 -10.70
N PRO A 279 25.66 -11.00 -12.04
CA PRO A 279 24.48 -11.40 -12.82
C PRO A 279 23.96 -12.79 -12.44
N LEU A 280 24.82 -13.71 -11.99
CA LEU A 280 24.40 -15.03 -11.51
C LEU A 280 23.54 -14.92 -10.24
N LEU A 281 23.91 -14.01 -9.32
CA LEU A 281 23.12 -13.78 -8.11
C LEU A 281 21.78 -13.13 -8.46
N VAL A 282 21.77 -12.14 -9.36
CA VAL A 282 20.52 -11.55 -9.88
C VAL A 282 19.62 -12.63 -10.46
N PHE A 283 20.17 -13.57 -11.23
CA PHE A 283 19.42 -14.71 -11.78
C PHE A 283 18.81 -15.57 -10.66
N GLN A 284 19.57 -15.91 -9.60
CA GLN A 284 19.03 -16.66 -8.45
C GLN A 284 17.89 -15.91 -7.73
N TYR A 285 17.96 -14.58 -7.67
CA TYR A 285 16.88 -13.76 -7.11
C TYR A 285 15.63 -13.73 -8.00
N VAL A 286 15.81 -13.63 -9.31
CA VAL A 286 14.68 -13.56 -10.26
C VAL A 286 14.01 -14.93 -10.47
N PHE A 287 14.75 -16.03 -10.41
CA PHE A 287 14.22 -17.37 -10.74
C PHE A 287 13.99 -18.29 -9.53
N ARG A 288 13.81 -17.71 -8.33
CA ARG A 288 13.37 -18.44 -7.13
C ARG A 288 11.88 -18.79 -7.18
N LYS A 289 11.50 -19.83 -6.44
CA LYS A 289 10.11 -20.34 -6.41
C LYS A 289 9.09 -19.28 -5.98
N ASP A 290 9.37 -18.53 -4.91
CA ASP A 290 8.50 -17.46 -4.42
C ASP A 290 8.36 -16.29 -5.43
N THR A 291 9.36 -16.05 -6.29
CA THR A 291 9.22 -15.09 -7.40
C THR A 291 8.24 -15.62 -8.46
N TYR A 292 8.30 -16.90 -8.80
CA TYR A 292 7.34 -17.51 -9.72
C TYR A 292 5.92 -17.41 -9.16
N ASP A 293 5.71 -17.82 -7.91
CA ASP A 293 4.40 -17.76 -7.26
C ASP A 293 3.87 -16.32 -7.20
N TYR A 294 4.75 -15.35 -6.89
CA TYR A 294 4.42 -13.93 -6.90
C TYR A 294 3.98 -13.42 -8.28
N LEU A 295 4.75 -13.68 -9.33
CA LEU A 295 4.42 -13.25 -10.70
C LEU A 295 3.17 -13.96 -11.23
N TYR A 296 2.98 -15.24 -10.90
CA TYR A 296 1.79 -16.00 -11.24
C TYR A 296 0.53 -15.36 -10.63
N ASN A 297 0.60 -14.97 -9.36
CA ASN A 297 -0.52 -14.33 -8.67
C ASN A 297 -0.78 -12.88 -9.12
N ILE A 298 0.22 -12.20 -9.70
CA ILE A 298 0.05 -10.85 -10.25
C ILE A 298 -0.49 -10.87 -11.68
N LEU A 299 0.06 -11.74 -12.54
CA LEU A 299 -0.26 -11.74 -13.97
C LEU A 299 -1.38 -12.72 -14.33
N GLY A 300 -1.56 -13.78 -13.54
CA GLY A 300 -2.58 -14.80 -13.79
C GLY A 300 -4.03 -14.31 -13.70
N PRO A 301 -4.43 -13.49 -12.71
CA PRO A 301 -5.82 -13.03 -12.59
C PRO A 301 -6.36 -12.28 -13.82
N ILE A 302 -5.48 -11.67 -14.60
CA ILE A 302 -5.79 -10.97 -15.85
C ILE A 302 -5.45 -11.80 -17.10
N GLY A 303 -5.36 -13.12 -16.97
CA GLY A 303 -5.12 -14.06 -18.07
C GLY A 303 -3.77 -13.87 -18.76
N PHE A 304 -2.76 -13.36 -18.04
CA PHE A 304 -1.41 -13.07 -18.57
C PHE A 304 -1.39 -12.09 -19.76
N LEU A 305 -2.46 -11.34 -19.98
CA LEU A 305 -2.58 -10.39 -21.11
C LEU A 305 -1.47 -9.33 -21.11
N SER A 306 -0.87 -9.03 -19.95
CA SER A 306 0.25 -8.11 -19.83
C SER A 306 1.51 -8.52 -20.60
N PHE A 307 1.70 -9.81 -20.89
CA PHE A 307 2.83 -10.25 -21.74
C PHE A 307 2.68 -9.83 -23.20
N LEU A 308 1.46 -9.49 -23.64
CA LEU A 308 1.21 -8.99 -24.99
C LEU A 308 1.46 -7.48 -25.12
N SER A 309 1.76 -6.78 -24.02
CA SER A 309 2.16 -5.38 -24.05
C SER A 309 3.32 -5.06 -23.10
N PRO A 310 4.48 -5.74 -23.25
CA PRO A 310 5.58 -5.65 -22.29
C PRO A 310 6.08 -4.21 -22.12
N LEU A 311 6.00 -3.35 -23.15
CA LEU A 311 6.39 -1.94 -23.04
C LEU A 311 5.59 -1.15 -21.99
N HIS A 312 4.29 -1.44 -21.82
CA HIS A 312 3.50 -0.79 -20.78
C HIS A 312 3.82 -1.39 -19.41
N LEU A 313 4.09 -2.69 -19.34
CA LEU A 313 4.48 -3.36 -18.10
C LEU A 313 5.85 -2.89 -17.61
N LEU A 314 6.78 -2.57 -18.53
CA LEU A 314 8.11 -2.05 -18.22
C LEU A 314 8.09 -0.74 -17.44
N ILE A 315 6.98 0.01 -17.44
CA ILE A 315 6.85 1.20 -16.59
C ILE A 315 6.99 0.82 -15.10
N ALA A 316 6.49 -0.36 -14.71
CA ALA A 316 6.63 -0.89 -13.35
C ALA A 316 7.96 -1.62 -13.09
N ALA A 317 8.89 -1.67 -14.05
CA ALA A 317 10.14 -2.42 -13.93
C ALA A 317 10.95 -2.05 -12.66
N PRO A 318 11.04 -0.78 -12.23
CA PRO A 318 11.76 -0.46 -11.00
C PRO A 318 11.15 -1.11 -9.76
N GLU A 319 9.82 -1.11 -9.63
CA GLU A 319 9.14 -1.72 -8.47
C GLU A 319 9.27 -3.25 -8.52
N PHE A 320 9.16 -3.85 -9.71
CA PHE A 320 9.48 -5.28 -9.87
C PHE A 320 10.92 -5.57 -9.43
N ALA A 321 11.91 -4.78 -9.86
CA ALA A 321 13.30 -4.98 -9.48
C ALA A 321 13.48 -4.91 -7.95
N ILE A 322 12.90 -3.90 -7.31
CA ILE A 322 12.93 -3.73 -5.85
C ILE A 322 12.37 -4.98 -5.13
N ASN A 323 11.21 -5.48 -5.57
CA ASN A 323 10.57 -6.62 -4.92
C ASN A 323 11.29 -7.95 -5.19
N LEU A 324 11.71 -8.18 -6.43
CA LEU A 324 12.33 -9.44 -6.84
C LEU A 324 13.75 -9.59 -6.31
N LEU A 325 14.50 -8.50 -6.18
CA LEU A 325 15.90 -8.49 -5.74
C LEU A 325 16.07 -8.34 -4.22
N SER A 326 14.97 -8.22 -3.47
CA SER A 326 14.99 -8.09 -2.01
C SER A 326 15.25 -9.43 -1.31
N LYS A 327 16.01 -9.42 -0.21
CA LYS A 327 16.11 -10.57 0.72
C LYS A 327 14.78 -10.88 1.40
N SER A 328 13.93 -9.88 1.61
CA SER A 328 12.67 -10.05 2.32
C SER A 328 11.64 -10.76 1.46
N GLY A 329 11.19 -11.95 1.90
CA GLY A 329 10.09 -12.68 1.27
C GLY A 329 8.76 -11.91 1.29
N ALA A 330 8.57 -11.00 2.24
CA ALA A 330 7.37 -10.16 2.32
C ALA A 330 7.19 -9.30 1.05
N MET A 331 8.28 -8.83 0.43
CA MET A 331 8.20 -8.02 -0.79
C MET A 331 7.74 -8.81 -2.03
N ARG A 332 7.77 -10.15 -1.95
CA ARG A 332 7.24 -11.07 -2.97
C ARG A 332 5.97 -11.79 -2.49
N ASN A 333 5.28 -11.21 -1.52
CA ASN A 333 4.02 -11.77 -1.03
C ASN A 333 2.88 -10.79 -1.34
N ILE A 334 1.89 -11.26 -2.10
CA ILE A 334 0.72 -10.46 -2.51
C ILE A 334 -0.18 -10.06 -1.34
N TYR A 335 0.01 -10.65 -0.16
CA TYR A 335 -0.75 -10.32 1.05
C TYR A 335 -0.47 -8.90 1.55
N PHE A 336 0.68 -8.33 1.20
CA PHE A 336 1.11 -7.00 1.63
C PHE A 336 0.95 -5.97 0.50
N HIS A 337 1.22 -4.70 0.81
CA HIS A 337 1.06 -3.55 -0.09
C HIS A 337 2.10 -3.43 -1.22
N TYR A 338 3.09 -4.34 -1.30
CA TYR A 338 4.18 -4.24 -2.28
C TYR A 338 3.76 -4.35 -3.75
N THR A 339 2.50 -4.70 -4.02
CA THR A 339 1.93 -4.72 -5.38
C THR A 339 1.29 -3.40 -5.82
N ALA A 340 1.21 -2.40 -4.93
CA ALA A 340 0.51 -1.14 -5.16
C ALA A 340 0.94 -0.42 -6.45
N VAL A 341 2.26 -0.26 -6.64
CA VAL A 341 2.81 0.50 -7.76
C VAL A 341 2.87 -0.34 -9.06
N ILE A 342 2.82 -1.68 -8.93
CA ILE A 342 2.84 -2.64 -10.04
C ILE A 342 1.45 -2.77 -10.67
N THR A 343 0.42 -2.92 -9.84
CA THR A 343 -0.98 -3.13 -10.23
C THR A 343 -1.49 -2.20 -11.35
N PRO A 344 -1.28 -0.87 -11.32
CA PRO A 344 -1.79 0.01 -12.38
C PRO A 344 -1.23 -0.38 -13.76
N PHE A 345 0.06 -0.74 -13.85
CA PHE A 345 0.71 -1.07 -15.11
C PHE A 345 0.47 -2.51 -15.56
N VAL A 346 0.13 -3.40 -14.63
CA VAL A 346 -0.43 -4.71 -14.96
C VAL A 346 -1.77 -4.53 -15.70
N PHE A 347 -2.67 -3.69 -15.19
CA PHE A 347 -3.95 -3.43 -15.86
C PHE A 347 -3.82 -2.65 -17.17
N ILE A 348 -2.98 -1.62 -17.20
CA ILE A 348 -2.70 -0.87 -18.44
C ILE A 348 -2.10 -1.81 -19.49
N SER A 349 -1.09 -2.62 -19.13
CA SER A 349 -0.49 -3.57 -20.05
C SER A 349 -1.50 -4.60 -20.56
N ALA A 350 -2.35 -5.13 -19.70
CA ALA A 350 -3.42 -6.05 -20.09
C ALA A 350 -4.39 -5.44 -21.10
N LEU A 351 -4.82 -4.18 -20.89
CA LEU A 351 -5.70 -3.46 -21.82
C LEU A 351 -5.06 -3.32 -23.21
N TYR A 352 -3.79 -2.89 -23.26
CA TYR A 352 -3.09 -2.76 -24.54
C TYR A 352 -2.73 -4.10 -25.18
N GLY A 353 -2.50 -5.15 -24.37
CA GLY A 353 -2.27 -6.51 -24.82
C GLY A 353 -3.52 -7.12 -25.46
N PHE A 354 -4.67 -6.94 -24.82
CA PHE A 354 -5.97 -7.37 -25.34
C PHE A 354 -6.31 -6.72 -26.69
N ARG A 355 -5.80 -5.52 -26.98
CA ARG A 355 -6.00 -4.85 -28.27
C ARG A 355 -5.54 -5.68 -29.47
N PHE A 356 -4.53 -6.53 -29.30
CA PHE A 356 -4.06 -7.45 -30.35
C PHE A 356 -5.01 -8.62 -30.60
N LEU A 357 -5.93 -8.88 -29.67
CA LEU A 357 -6.85 -10.02 -29.68
C LEU A 357 -8.28 -9.63 -30.04
N ARG A 358 -8.49 -8.40 -30.53
CA ARG A 358 -9.81 -7.82 -30.85
C ARG A 358 -10.65 -8.66 -31.83
N THR A 359 -10.02 -9.44 -32.70
CA THR A 359 -10.71 -10.35 -33.62
C THR A 359 -11.51 -11.42 -32.88
N TYR A 360 -11.02 -11.86 -31.71
CA TYR A 360 -11.62 -12.90 -30.87
C TYR A 360 -12.06 -12.32 -29.52
N THR A 361 -12.56 -11.08 -29.52
CA THR A 361 -12.87 -10.30 -28.31
C THR A 361 -13.59 -11.12 -27.26
N TRP A 362 -14.69 -11.81 -27.61
CA TRP A 362 -15.49 -12.52 -26.63
C TRP A 362 -14.83 -13.78 -26.08
N ILE A 363 -14.01 -14.48 -26.87
CA ILE A 363 -13.23 -15.62 -26.37
C ILE A 363 -12.28 -15.14 -25.28
N PHE A 364 -11.55 -14.05 -25.54
CA PHE A 364 -10.59 -13.53 -24.57
C PHE A 364 -11.23 -12.78 -23.40
N VAL A 365 -12.41 -12.19 -23.57
CA VAL A 365 -13.21 -11.66 -22.43
C VAL A 365 -13.66 -12.81 -21.53
N THR A 366 -14.12 -13.92 -22.11
CA THR A 366 -14.48 -15.12 -21.35
C THR A 366 -13.26 -15.69 -20.63
N LEU A 367 -12.12 -15.84 -21.30
CA LEU A 367 -10.88 -16.31 -20.67
C LEU A 367 -10.41 -15.38 -19.55
N LEU A 368 -10.41 -14.06 -19.77
CA LEU A 368 -10.11 -13.07 -18.74
C LEU A 368 -11.04 -13.24 -17.53
N THR A 369 -12.35 -13.36 -17.77
CA THR A 369 -13.34 -13.52 -16.72
C THR A 369 -13.14 -14.83 -15.95
N VAL A 370 -12.87 -15.94 -16.64
CA VAL A 370 -12.58 -17.24 -16.03
C VAL A 370 -11.31 -17.17 -15.20
N CYS A 371 -10.23 -16.57 -15.70
CA CYS A 371 -9.00 -16.37 -14.94
C CYS A 371 -9.24 -15.49 -13.71
N THR A 372 -9.92 -14.36 -13.86
CA THR A 372 -10.27 -13.47 -12.76
C THR A 372 -11.07 -14.22 -11.69
N ILE A 373 -12.11 -14.96 -12.07
CA ILE A 373 -12.94 -15.71 -11.14
C ILE A 373 -12.14 -16.84 -10.48
N TYR A 374 -11.33 -17.59 -11.24
CA TYR A 374 -10.49 -18.67 -10.70
C TYR A 374 -9.52 -18.16 -9.64
N PHE A 375 -8.76 -17.10 -9.95
CA PHE A 375 -7.83 -16.50 -8.99
C PHE A 375 -8.57 -15.86 -7.82
N SER A 376 -9.71 -15.22 -8.07
CA SER A 376 -10.54 -14.69 -6.99
C SER A 376 -11.06 -15.80 -6.07
N ALA A 377 -11.53 -16.92 -6.61
CA ALA A 377 -12.02 -18.06 -5.82
C ALA A 377 -10.91 -18.78 -5.05
N THR A 378 -9.64 -18.65 -5.45
CA THR A 378 -8.53 -19.40 -4.83
C THR A 378 -7.69 -18.54 -3.89
N THR A 379 -7.47 -17.25 -4.20
CA THR A 379 -6.50 -16.42 -3.47
C THR A 379 -7.08 -15.12 -2.92
N SER A 380 -8.31 -14.75 -3.28
CA SER A 380 -8.99 -13.58 -2.72
C SER A 380 -9.22 -13.73 -1.22
N PRO A 381 -9.24 -12.62 -0.46
CA PRO A 381 -9.74 -12.63 0.91
C PRO A 381 -11.27 -12.68 1.06
N LEU A 382 -12.03 -12.60 -0.04
CA LEU A 382 -13.49 -12.58 0.01
C LEU A 382 -14.07 -13.89 0.57
N PRO A 383 -15.28 -13.88 1.17
CA PRO A 383 -15.78 -15.01 1.96
C PRO A 383 -15.98 -16.31 1.18
N TYR A 384 -16.24 -16.23 -0.14
CA TYR A 384 -16.41 -17.40 -1.01
C TYR A 384 -15.08 -18.08 -1.39
N SER A 385 -13.94 -17.42 -1.16
CA SER A 385 -12.63 -17.88 -1.63
C SER A 385 -12.04 -18.96 -0.73
N SER A 386 -11.20 -19.82 -1.29
CA SER A 386 -10.31 -20.71 -0.52
C SER A 386 -9.29 -19.91 0.31
N GLY A 387 -8.87 -18.75 -0.18
CA GLY A 387 -8.00 -17.81 0.52
C GLY A 387 -8.73 -16.87 1.49
N ARG A 388 -10.03 -17.11 1.77
CA ARG A 388 -10.85 -16.22 2.62
C ARG A 388 -10.19 -15.90 3.95
N GLU A 389 -10.36 -14.67 4.39
CA GLU A 389 -9.97 -14.24 5.74
C GLU A 389 -11.22 -14.13 6.61
N VAL A 390 -11.51 -15.18 7.39
CA VAL A 390 -12.73 -15.24 8.22
C VAL A 390 -12.49 -14.93 9.70
N LEU A 391 -11.23 -14.96 10.14
CA LEU A 391 -10.85 -14.80 11.55
C LEU A 391 -11.45 -13.55 12.22
N PRO A 392 -11.47 -12.37 11.56
CA PRO A 392 -12.11 -11.18 12.16
C PRO A 392 -13.60 -11.35 12.44
N PHE A 393 -14.30 -12.24 11.71
CA PHE A 393 -15.72 -12.53 11.90
C PHE A 393 -15.97 -13.66 12.89
N THR A 394 -15.14 -14.70 12.87
CA THR A 394 -15.41 -15.96 13.59
C THR A 394 -14.66 -16.08 14.90
N SER A 395 -13.58 -15.35 15.07
CA SER A 395 -12.61 -15.56 16.15
C SER A 395 -12.07 -14.22 16.66
N PRO A 396 -12.92 -13.30 17.13
CA PRO A 396 -12.43 -12.09 17.78
C PRO A 396 -11.51 -12.48 18.94
N LYS A 397 -10.36 -11.80 19.08
CA LYS A 397 -9.41 -12.12 20.16
C LYS A 397 -10.09 -11.99 21.53
N ALA A 398 -9.63 -12.80 22.49
CA ALA A 398 -10.16 -12.77 23.86
C ALA A 398 -10.00 -11.37 24.49
N ASP A 399 -10.79 -11.10 25.53
CA ASP A 399 -10.67 -9.91 26.38
C ASP A 399 -10.95 -8.56 25.69
N ILE A 400 -11.50 -8.55 24.47
CA ILE A 400 -11.82 -7.33 23.70
C ILE A 400 -12.61 -6.31 24.52
N THR A 401 -13.67 -6.74 25.22
CA THR A 401 -14.51 -5.81 26.02
C THR A 401 -13.66 -5.01 27.01
N ASP A 402 -12.76 -5.68 27.72
CA ASP A 402 -11.90 -5.06 28.72
C ASP A 402 -10.85 -4.17 28.08
N ILE A 403 -10.30 -4.58 26.94
CA ILE A 403 -9.35 -3.78 26.16
C ILE A 403 -9.99 -2.45 25.75
N TYR A 404 -11.26 -2.45 25.31
CA TYR A 404 -11.97 -1.20 25.00
C TYR A 404 -12.26 -0.37 26.25
N VAL A 405 -12.58 -0.99 27.38
CA VAL A 405 -12.70 -0.26 28.66
C VAL A 405 -11.38 0.44 29.01
N TRP A 406 -10.24 -0.24 28.83
CA TRP A 406 -8.93 0.35 29.07
C TRP A 406 -8.52 1.40 28.03
N LYS A 407 -8.92 1.24 26.76
CA LYS A 407 -8.79 2.27 25.73
C LYS A 407 -9.46 3.58 26.17
N GLU A 408 -10.69 3.50 26.68
CA GLU A 408 -11.44 4.67 27.16
C GLU A 408 -10.84 5.25 28.46
N LYS A 409 -10.37 4.40 29.38
CA LYS A 409 -9.68 4.85 30.61
C LYS A 409 -8.38 5.58 30.31
N LEU A 410 -7.65 5.16 29.28
CA LEU A 410 -6.35 5.72 28.88
C LEU A 410 -6.46 6.66 27.67
N GLN A 411 -7.62 7.27 27.46
CA GLN A 411 -7.89 8.13 26.30
C GLN A 411 -7.11 9.47 26.31
N ASP A 412 -6.63 9.91 27.48
CA ASP A 412 -5.80 11.11 27.58
C ASP A 412 -4.47 10.89 26.85
N GLU A 413 -4.19 11.72 25.85
CA GLU A 413 -2.99 11.64 25.02
C GLU A 413 -1.69 11.97 25.76
N GLN A 414 -1.77 12.59 26.95
CA GLN A 414 -0.60 12.85 27.80
C GLN A 414 -0.08 11.58 28.47
N ILE A 415 -0.94 10.56 28.61
CA ILE A 415 -0.55 9.26 29.18
C ILE A 415 0.32 8.52 28.17
N LYS A 416 1.56 8.22 28.55
CA LYS A 416 2.48 7.40 27.74
C LYS A 416 2.10 5.94 27.90
N VAL A 417 1.80 5.28 26.78
CA VAL A 417 1.43 3.87 26.77
C VAL A 417 2.47 3.07 26.02
N MET A 418 2.80 1.90 26.57
CA MET A 418 3.49 0.85 25.86
C MET A 418 2.51 -0.30 25.60
N ALA A 419 2.47 -0.83 24.38
CA ALA A 419 1.54 -1.91 24.04
C ALA A 419 2.12 -2.99 23.13
N THR A 420 1.57 -4.21 23.20
CA THR A 420 1.90 -5.28 22.23
C THR A 420 1.31 -4.99 20.86
N GLY A 421 1.87 -5.62 19.83
CA GLY A 421 1.68 -5.26 18.42
C GLY A 421 0.23 -5.15 17.97
N SER A 422 -0.64 -6.08 18.38
CA SER A 422 -2.04 -6.06 17.96
C SER A 422 -2.95 -5.14 18.78
N LEU A 423 -2.52 -4.76 19.99
CA LEU A 423 -3.23 -3.82 20.85
C LEU A 423 -2.89 -2.37 20.50
N ALA A 424 -1.64 -2.12 20.11
CA ALA A 424 -1.09 -0.78 19.91
C ALA A 424 -1.93 0.14 18.98
N PRO A 425 -2.55 -0.33 17.87
CA PRO A 425 -3.41 0.52 17.05
C PRO A 425 -4.56 1.17 17.83
N LEU A 426 -5.14 0.49 18.85
CA LEU A 426 -6.21 1.07 19.67
C LEU A 426 -5.75 2.22 20.55
N PHE A 427 -4.47 2.22 20.94
CA PHE A 427 -3.86 3.23 21.80
C PHE A 427 -3.05 4.26 21.00
N SER A 428 -3.10 4.27 19.67
CA SER A 428 -2.24 5.13 18.84
C SER A 428 -2.71 6.59 18.69
N SER A 429 -3.87 6.96 19.23
CA SER A 429 -4.36 8.34 19.31
C SER A 429 -3.62 9.16 20.40
N ARG A 430 -2.29 9.15 20.37
CA ARG A 430 -1.45 9.86 21.35
C ARG A 430 -0.08 10.20 20.78
N ARG A 431 0.60 11.17 21.42
CA ARG A 431 1.95 11.57 20.99
C ARG A 431 2.98 10.47 21.24
N TYR A 432 2.95 9.85 22.42
CA TYR A 432 3.91 8.83 22.84
C TYR A 432 3.25 7.46 22.96
N LEU A 433 3.54 6.57 22.02
CA LEU A 433 3.09 5.17 22.02
C LEU A 433 4.28 4.29 21.70
N TYR A 434 4.65 3.43 22.63
CA TYR A 434 5.80 2.54 22.49
C TYR A 434 5.34 1.12 22.15
N ASN A 435 6.09 0.44 21.28
CA ASN A 435 5.96 -1.01 21.15
C ASN A 435 6.57 -1.69 22.38
N PHE A 436 5.98 -2.80 22.83
CA PHE A 436 6.45 -3.51 24.01
C PHE A 436 7.92 -3.97 23.86
N SER A 437 8.74 -3.61 24.84
CA SER A 437 10.20 -3.78 24.79
C SER A 437 10.84 -3.67 26.18
N GLU A 438 12.17 -3.82 26.25
CA GLU A 438 12.97 -3.71 27.48
C GLU A 438 12.93 -2.33 28.14
N ARG A 439 12.52 -1.28 27.42
CA ARG A 439 12.41 0.09 27.94
C ARG A 439 11.00 0.42 28.41
N TYR A 440 10.36 -0.53 29.08
CA TYR A 440 9.02 -0.35 29.65
C TYR A 440 8.98 0.74 30.74
N ASP A 441 10.15 1.15 31.25
CA ASP A 441 10.37 2.30 32.14
C ASP A 441 9.92 3.65 31.55
N LEU A 442 9.75 3.74 30.23
CA LEU A 442 9.38 4.98 29.54
C LEU A 442 7.87 5.25 29.53
N ALA A 443 7.04 4.25 29.87
CA ALA A 443 5.59 4.35 29.80
C ALA A 443 4.97 4.46 31.20
N ASP A 444 3.89 5.23 31.28
CA ASP A 444 3.07 5.34 32.50
C ASP A 444 2.19 4.10 32.68
N TYR A 445 1.79 3.48 31.56
CA TYR A 445 1.03 2.23 31.54
C TYR A 445 1.58 1.29 30.48
N ILE A 446 1.60 0.00 30.81
CA ILE A 446 1.96 -1.07 29.89
C ILE A 446 0.74 -1.95 29.68
N VAL A 447 0.28 -2.05 28.45
CA VAL A 447 -0.96 -2.73 28.05
C VAL A 447 -0.59 -3.87 27.10
N LEU A 448 -0.56 -5.10 27.59
CA LEU A 448 -0.01 -6.22 26.83
C LEU A 448 -0.96 -7.41 26.74
N SER A 449 -0.81 -8.17 25.66
CA SER A 449 -1.32 -9.53 25.55
C SER A 449 -0.17 -10.51 25.81
N ARG A 450 -0.29 -11.30 26.86
CA ARG A 450 0.65 -12.37 27.19
C ARG A 450 0.77 -13.40 26.07
N GLU A 451 -0.31 -13.65 25.33
CA GLU A 451 -0.28 -14.54 24.17
C GLU A 451 0.65 -13.98 23.09
N GLU A 452 0.62 -12.67 22.82
CA GLU A 452 1.55 -12.04 21.89
C GLU A 452 2.99 -12.06 22.40
N VAL A 453 3.21 -11.90 23.71
CA VAL A 453 4.55 -11.96 24.31
C VAL A 453 5.22 -13.31 24.03
N TYR A 454 4.51 -14.42 24.21
CA TYR A 454 5.10 -15.76 24.06
C TYR A 454 4.98 -16.34 22.64
N ASN A 455 3.87 -16.06 21.94
CA ASN A 455 3.54 -16.69 20.65
C ASN A 455 3.48 -15.70 19.48
N GLY A 456 3.69 -14.40 19.72
CA GLY A 456 3.65 -13.37 18.68
C GLY A 456 4.90 -13.35 17.79
N TYR A 457 4.81 -12.60 16.70
CA TYR A 457 5.88 -12.49 15.68
C TYR A 457 7.22 -12.00 16.26
N GLU A 458 7.18 -11.11 17.25
CA GLU A 458 8.37 -10.58 17.94
C GLU A 458 8.56 -11.18 19.35
N SER A 459 8.02 -12.37 19.62
CA SER A 459 8.09 -13.00 20.96
C SER A 459 9.51 -13.08 21.51
N PHE A 460 10.48 -13.42 20.65
CA PHE A 460 11.90 -13.48 21.01
C PHE A 460 12.47 -12.15 21.56
N LYS A 461 11.86 -11.01 21.22
CA LYS A 461 12.23 -9.69 21.76
C LYS A 461 11.45 -9.33 23.02
N MET A 462 10.29 -9.94 23.25
CA MET A 462 9.34 -9.55 24.29
C MET A 462 9.43 -10.39 25.56
N ILE A 463 9.84 -11.66 25.47
CA ILE A 463 9.87 -12.59 26.62
C ILE A 463 10.74 -12.05 27.76
N VAL A 464 12.00 -11.69 27.47
CA VAL A 464 12.93 -11.20 28.50
C VAL A 464 12.46 -9.88 29.14
N PRO A 465 12.01 -8.87 28.38
CA PRO A 465 11.38 -7.68 28.96
C PRO A 465 10.17 -7.99 29.85
N TYR A 466 9.31 -8.92 29.45
CA TYR A 466 8.13 -9.29 30.22
C TYR A 466 8.50 -9.96 31.54
N GLU A 467 9.46 -10.89 31.54
CA GLU A 467 9.96 -11.51 32.77
C GLU A 467 10.57 -10.50 33.74
N LYS A 468 11.26 -9.48 33.22
CA LYS A 468 11.75 -8.36 34.02
C LYS A 468 10.60 -7.54 34.60
N LEU A 469 9.62 -7.14 33.78
CA LEU A 469 8.46 -6.37 34.20
C LEU A 469 7.68 -7.06 35.33
N VAL A 470 7.44 -8.37 35.22
CA VAL A 470 6.71 -9.15 36.23
C VAL A 470 7.40 -9.13 37.59
N ASN A 471 8.73 -9.04 37.62
CA ASN A 471 9.54 -9.02 38.83
C ASN A 471 9.95 -7.60 39.26
N ASP A 472 9.56 -6.57 38.51
CA ASP A 472 9.94 -5.19 38.78
C ASP A 472 9.02 -4.58 39.83
N VAL A 473 9.57 -4.34 41.03
CA VAL A 473 8.83 -3.77 42.17
C VAL A 473 8.28 -2.36 41.92
N LYS A 474 8.75 -1.67 40.87
CA LYS A 474 8.23 -0.34 40.49
C LYS A 474 6.89 -0.42 39.77
N TYR A 475 6.54 -1.58 39.23
CA TYR A 475 5.33 -1.80 38.44
C TYR A 475 4.39 -2.74 39.16
N SER A 476 3.12 -2.39 39.15
CA SER A 476 2.05 -3.22 39.70
C SER A 476 1.15 -3.69 38.57
N ASN A 477 0.83 -4.99 38.55
CA ASN A 477 -0.23 -5.49 37.69
C ASN A 477 -1.57 -5.05 38.30
N ILE A 478 -2.16 -4.01 37.74
CA ILE A 478 -3.41 -3.41 38.23
C ILE A 478 -4.64 -4.01 37.55
N TYR A 479 -4.45 -4.81 36.50
CA TYR A 479 -5.53 -5.50 35.81
C TYR A 479 -5.03 -6.74 35.08
N LYS A 480 -5.77 -7.83 35.28
CA LYS A 480 -5.51 -9.09 34.60
C LYS A 480 -6.83 -9.80 34.32
N ASN A 481 -7.10 -10.06 33.05
CA ASN A 481 -8.14 -10.99 32.63
C ASN A 481 -7.61 -11.80 31.46
N GLY A 482 -7.71 -13.14 31.54
CA GLY A 482 -7.20 -14.02 30.49
C GLY A 482 -5.72 -13.78 30.15
N SER A 483 -5.46 -13.45 28.88
CA SER A 483 -4.12 -13.11 28.39
C SER A 483 -3.84 -11.61 28.45
N PHE A 484 -4.84 -10.78 28.72
CA PHE A 484 -4.74 -9.33 28.76
C PHE A 484 -4.30 -8.81 30.14
N GLU A 485 -3.26 -7.99 30.15
CA GLU A 485 -2.67 -7.42 31.38
C GLU A 485 -2.40 -5.92 31.24
N VAL A 486 -2.60 -5.19 32.34
CA VAL A 486 -2.25 -3.78 32.45
C VAL A 486 -1.37 -3.57 33.67
N TYR A 487 -0.20 -2.99 33.44
CA TYR A 487 0.74 -2.58 34.48
C TYR A 487 0.79 -1.06 34.58
N LYS A 488 1.06 -0.58 35.80
CA LYS A 488 1.30 0.83 36.12
C LYS A 488 2.42 0.94 37.13
#